data_AF-A0A8K0CM58-F1
#
_entry.id   AF-A0A8K0CM58-F1
#
_cell.length_a   1.000
_cell.length_b   1.000
_cell.length_c   1.000
_cell.angle_alpha   90.00
_cell.angle_beta   90.00
_cell.angle_gamma   90.00
#
_symmetry.space_group_name_H-M   'P 1'
#
loop_
_entity.id
_entity.type
_entity.pdbx_description
1 polymer ?
#
loop_
_entity_poly.entity_id
_entity_poly.type
_entity_poly.pdbx_seq_one_letter_code
_entity_poly.pdbx_strand_id
1 'polypeptide(L)'
;GGVQANVIPQEVILTFDCRIAPDVDVVEFEERLNKWCKEVGEDVWIEYQQKDAHVPVTKLDESNPYWVAFKTACENMNVQLQPQILAGITDNRFIRALGIPALGFSPMVNTPLLLHDHNEYLNKDVFLRAIEIYRNVITAIANVKNKTA
;
A
#
# COMPACT_ATOMS: atom_id res chain seq x y z
N GLY A 1 25.06 -16.76 9.25
CA GLY A 1 25.31 -17.91 8.33
C GLY A 1 26.81 -18.09 8.13
N GLY A 2 27.28 -19.32 7.89
CA GLY A 2 28.69 -19.72 8.04
C GLY A 2 29.68 -19.26 6.95
N VAL A 3 30.97 -19.44 7.24
CA VAL A 3 32.10 -18.93 6.43
C VAL A 3 32.79 -20.03 5.61
N GLN A 4 32.77 -21.29 6.06
CA GLN A 4 33.41 -22.44 5.40
C GLN A 4 32.54 -23.69 5.49
N ALA A 5 32.67 -24.60 4.52
CA ALA A 5 31.83 -25.81 4.42
C ALA A 5 32.06 -26.85 5.53
N ASN A 6 33.20 -26.80 6.22
CA ASN A 6 33.57 -27.69 7.32
C ASN A 6 33.47 -27.02 8.71
N VAL A 7 32.87 -25.84 8.80
CA VAL A 7 32.68 -25.10 10.05
C VAL A 7 31.18 -24.93 10.30
N ILE A 8 30.69 -25.43 11.43
CA ILE A 8 29.30 -25.24 11.85
C ILE A 8 29.11 -23.75 12.21
N PRO A 9 28.13 -23.04 11.60
CA PRO A 9 27.86 -21.66 11.93
C PRO A 9 27.33 -21.50 13.35
N GLN A 10 27.73 -20.43 14.03
CA GLN A 10 27.20 -20.08 15.35
C GLN A 10 25.78 -19.50 15.29
N GLU A 11 25.43 -18.83 14.18
CA GLU A 11 24.13 -18.19 13.98
C GLU A 11 23.73 -18.22 12.50
N VAL A 12 22.42 -18.29 12.25
CA VAL A 12 21.81 -18.10 10.94
C VAL A 12 20.75 -17.02 11.07
N ILE A 13 20.85 -15.98 10.22
CA ILE A 13 19.89 -14.89 10.16
C ILE A 13 19.15 -15.02 8.84
N LEU A 14 17.82 -14.96 8.90
CA LEU A 14 16.94 -14.96 7.74
C LEU A 14 16.08 -13.69 7.80
N THR A 15 15.98 -12.98 6.68
CA THR A 15 15.17 -11.77 6.56
C THR A 15 13.96 -12.05 5.69
N PHE A 16 12.78 -11.68 6.17
CA PHE A 16 11.52 -11.80 5.45
C PHE A 16 10.90 -10.42 5.29
N ASP A 17 10.46 -10.09 4.08
CA ASP A 17 9.61 -8.94 3.79
C ASP A 17 8.16 -9.44 3.66
N CYS A 18 7.30 -9.01 4.60
CA CYS A 18 5.92 -9.47 4.68
C CYS A 18 4.95 -8.33 4.36
N ARG A 19 4.04 -8.59 3.42
CA ARG A 19 2.91 -7.70 3.11
C ARG A 19 1.64 -8.28 3.71
N ILE A 20 1.12 -7.64 4.76
CA ILE A 20 -0.06 -8.09 5.49
C ILE A 20 -1.31 -7.44 4.88
N ALA A 21 -2.32 -8.25 4.56
CA ALA A 21 -3.57 -7.74 4.01
C ALA A 21 -4.35 -6.91 5.05
N PRO A 22 -5.14 -5.90 4.62
CA PRO A 22 -5.80 -4.99 5.56
C PRO A 22 -6.90 -5.61 6.43
N ASP A 23 -7.34 -6.82 6.15
CA ASP A 23 -8.37 -7.55 6.88
C ASP A 23 -7.78 -8.61 7.84
N VAL A 24 -6.44 -8.76 7.84
CA VAL A 24 -5.75 -9.67 8.75
C VAL A 24 -5.57 -9.01 10.12
N ASP A 25 -5.91 -9.76 11.17
CA ASP A 25 -5.55 -9.38 12.54
C ASP A 25 -4.03 -9.51 12.72
N VAL A 26 -3.37 -8.35 12.81
CA VAL A 26 -1.91 -8.26 12.95
C VAL A 26 -1.47 -8.80 14.31
N VAL A 27 -2.29 -8.69 15.36
CA VAL A 27 -1.96 -9.21 16.68
C VAL A 27 -1.94 -10.73 16.65
N GLU A 28 -3.00 -11.36 16.11
CA GLU A 28 -3.05 -12.82 15.95
C GLU A 28 -1.90 -13.33 15.08
N PHE A 29 -1.61 -12.63 13.98
CA PHE A 29 -0.51 -12.96 13.09
C PHE A 29 0.84 -12.97 13.82
N GLU A 30 1.12 -11.94 14.62
CA GLU A 30 2.35 -11.83 15.39
C GLU A 30 2.42 -12.88 16.51
N GLU A 31 1.32 -13.14 17.21
CA GLU A 31 1.25 -14.20 18.22
C GLU A 31 1.59 -15.56 17.64
N ARG A 32 1.09 -15.84 16.42
CA ARG A 32 1.41 -17.08 15.69
C ARG A 32 2.89 -17.18 15.34
N LEU A 33 3.51 -16.10 14.86
CA LEU A 33 4.95 -16.08 14.55
C LEU A 33 5.81 -16.31 15.79
N ASN A 34 5.48 -15.63 16.90
CA ASN A 34 6.17 -15.79 18.17
C ASN A 34 5.99 -17.20 18.74
N LYS A 35 4.80 -17.80 18.59
CA LYS A 35 4.53 -19.18 18.98
C LYS A 35 5.41 -20.16 18.20
N TRP A 36 5.50 -20.03 16.88
CA TRP A 36 6.36 -20.90 16.07
C TRP A 36 7.83 -20.79 16.46
N CYS A 37 8.33 -19.60 16.77
CA CYS A 37 9.71 -19.46 17.24
C CYS A 37 9.95 -20.24 18.56
N LYS A 38 9.03 -20.10 19.51
CA LYS A 38 9.09 -20.83 20.79
C LYS A 38 9.01 -22.35 20.63
N GLU A 39 8.23 -22.85 19.67
CA GLU A 39 8.10 -24.28 19.38
C GLU A 39 9.39 -24.89 18.81
N VAL A 40 10.21 -24.08 18.13
CA VAL A 40 11.49 -24.54 17.56
C VAL A 40 12.60 -24.55 18.62
N GLY A 41 12.70 -23.51 19.46
CA GLY A 41 13.72 -23.42 20.49
C GLY A 41 13.76 -22.04 21.17
N GLU A 42 14.36 -21.98 22.37
CA GLU A 42 14.53 -20.71 23.11
C GLU A 42 15.55 -19.76 22.46
N ASP A 43 16.41 -20.29 21.58
CA ASP A 43 17.42 -19.59 20.80
C ASP A 43 16.93 -19.16 19.41
N VAL A 44 15.60 -19.19 19.17
CA VAL A 44 14.98 -18.67 17.95
C VAL A 44 14.09 -17.48 18.31
N TRP A 45 14.38 -16.32 17.71
CA TRP A 45 13.62 -15.09 17.94
C TRP A 45 13.44 -14.28 16.65
N ILE A 46 12.53 -13.31 16.72
CA ILE A 46 12.23 -12.39 15.62
C ILE A 46 12.75 -11.00 16.01
N GLU A 47 13.52 -10.41 15.12
CA GLU A 47 13.85 -8.98 15.16
C GLU A 47 13.04 -8.23 14.10
N TYR A 48 12.37 -7.15 14.50
CA TYR A 48 11.62 -6.30 13.58
C TYR A 48 12.49 -5.14 13.12
N GLN A 49 13.00 -5.20 11.89
CA GLN A 49 13.68 -4.05 11.27
C GLN A 49 12.70 -2.92 10.95
N GLN A 50 11.50 -3.28 10.48
CA GLN A 50 10.40 -2.35 10.24
C GLN A 50 9.09 -3.01 10.69
N LYS A 51 8.32 -2.28 11.49
CA LYS A 51 7.00 -2.69 11.96
C LYS A 51 6.05 -1.50 11.86
N ASP A 52 5.20 -1.52 10.84
CA ASP A 52 4.17 -0.50 10.66
C ASP A 52 2.92 -0.87 11.47
N ALA A 53 2.29 0.13 12.09
CA ALA A 53 1.00 -0.05 12.74
C ALA A 53 -0.09 -0.40 11.71
N HIS A 54 -1.10 -1.14 12.15
CA HIS A 54 -2.29 -1.34 11.33
C HIS A 54 -3.02 0.00 11.12
N VAL A 55 -3.14 0.43 9.87
CA VAL A 55 -3.85 1.66 9.50
C VAL A 55 -5.05 1.31 8.61
N PRO A 56 -6.29 1.64 9.04
CA PRO A 56 -7.51 1.32 8.29
C PRO A 56 -7.48 1.85 6.85
N VAL A 57 -8.08 1.10 5.93
CA VAL A 57 -8.25 1.54 4.54
C VAL A 57 -9.19 2.73 4.44
N THR A 58 -8.97 3.57 3.42
CA THR A 58 -9.96 4.62 3.10
C THR A 58 -11.20 3.96 2.52
N LYS A 59 -12.37 4.31 3.06
CA LYS A 59 -13.65 3.78 2.57
C LYS A 59 -13.92 4.25 1.15
N LEU A 60 -14.34 3.30 0.32
CA LEU A 60 -14.69 3.51 -1.09
C LEU A 60 -16.21 3.34 -1.30
N ASP A 61 -16.99 3.99 -0.44
CA ASP A 61 -18.45 3.98 -0.47
C ASP A 61 -19.01 5.40 -0.33
N GLU A 62 -20.33 5.52 -0.40
CA GLU A 62 -21.05 6.80 -0.33
C GLU A 62 -20.88 7.55 1.02
N SER A 63 -20.33 6.90 2.05
CA SER A 63 -20.03 7.58 3.33
C SER A 63 -18.81 8.51 3.24
N ASN A 64 -17.97 8.33 2.22
CA ASN A 64 -16.79 9.16 1.99
C ASN A 64 -17.04 10.17 0.85
N PRO A 65 -17.32 11.45 1.16
CA PRO A 65 -17.63 12.44 0.13
C PRO A 65 -16.46 12.72 -0.81
N TYR A 66 -15.22 12.53 -0.36
CA TYR A 66 -14.03 12.67 -1.20
C TYR A 66 -13.92 11.53 -2.20
N TRP A 67 -14.29 10.30 -1.82
CA TRP A 67 -14.38 9.18 -2.76
C TRP A 67 -15.47 9.40 -3.80
N VAL A 68 -16.65 9.86 -3.38
CA VAL A 68 -17.76 10.14 -4.32
C VAL A 68 -17.35 11.18 -5.35
N ALA A 69 -16.71 12.28 -4.91
CA ALA A 69 -16.21 13.32 -5.82
C ALA A 69 -15.12 12.78 -6.76
N PHE A 70 -14.18 12.00 -6.23
CA PHE A 70 -13.12 11.35 -7.00
C PHE A 70 -13.70 10.42 -8.08
N LYS A 71 -14.62 9.52 -7.70
CA LYS A 71 -15.26 8.54 -8.58
C LYS A 71 -16.04 9.21 -9.69
N THR A 72 -16.87 10.19 -9.33
CA THR A 72 -17.67 10.98 -10.28
C THR A 72 -16.79 11.72 -11.29
N ALA A 73 -15.68 12.32 -10.84
CA ALA A 73 -14.75 13.00 -11.73
C ALA A 73 -14.11 12.05 -12.76
N CYS A 74 -13.75 10.84 -12.34
CA CYS A 74 -13.21 9.82 -13.24
C CYS A 74 -14.28 9.31 -14.23
N GLU A 75 -15.49 9.02 -13.75
CA GLU A 75 -16.62 8.57 -14.59
C GLU A 75 -16.97 9.59 -15.67
N ASN A 76 -17.03 10.88 -15.34
CA ASN A 76 -17.28 11.96 -16.30
C ASN A 76 -16.21 12.06 -17.40
N MET A 77 -15.01 11.54 -17.15
CA MET A 77 -13.92 11.48 -18.11
C MET A 77 -13.82 10.14 -18.85
N ASN A 78 -14.81 9.25 -18.67
CA ASN A 78 -14.82 7.87 -19.15
C ASN A 78 -13.59 7.07 -18.67
N VAL A 79 -13.11 7.35 -17.44
CA VAL A 79 -12.03 6.61 -16.80
C VAL A 79 -12.63 5.56 -15.89
N GLN A 80 -12.48 4.29 -16.27
CA GLN A 80 -12.90 3.17 -15.43
C GLN A 80 -11.92 3.00 -14.26
N LEU A 81 -12.44 3.05 -13.04
CA LEU A 81 -11.68 2.82 -11.83
C LEU A 81 -11.64 1.33 -11.49
N GLN A 82 -10.46 0.85 -11.11
CA GLN A 82 -10.27 -0.49 -10.57
C GLN A 82 -9.66 -0.37 -9.16
N PRO A 83 -10.49 -0.43 -8.11
CA PRO A 83 -9.99 -0.45 -6.74
C PRO A 83 -9.10 -1.67 -6.50
N GLN A 84 -7.92 -1.44 -5.94
CA GLN A 84 -6.96 -2.49 -5.61
C GLN A 84 -6.22 -2.15 -4.32
N ILE A 85 -5.77 -3.17 -3.61
CA ILE A 85 -4.77 -3.02 -2.55
C ILE A 85 -3.40 -3.03 -3.23
N LEU A 86 -2.63 -1.96 -3.02
CA LEU A 86 -1.26 -1.87 -3.54
C LEU A 86 -0.38 -2.88 -2.78
N ALA A 87 0.35 -3.73 -3.51
CA ALA A 87 1.31 -4.65 -2.90
C ALA A 87 2.53 -3.92 -2.29
N GLY A 88 2.85 -2.74 -2.84
CA GLY A 88 3.83 -1.80 -2.30
C GLY A 88 3.27 -0.93 -1.17
N ILE A 89 4.02 0.11 -0.82
CA ILE A 89 3.65 1.05 0.25
C ILE A 89 3.74 2.48 -0.30
N THR A 90 2.86 3.36 0.18
CA THR A 90 2.95 4.81 -0.06
C THR A 90 2.82 5.59 1.24
N ASP A 91 3.10 6.89 1.18
CA ASP A 91 2.96 7.80 2.32
C ASP A 91 1.51 8.03 2.75
N ASN A 92 0.53 7.54 1.97
CA ASN A 92 -0.88 7.54 2.36
C ASN A 92 -1.12 6.82 3.68
N ARG A 93 -0.25 5.90 4.10
CA ARG A 93 -0.36 5.26 5.43
C ARG A 93 -0.22 6.27 6.57
N PHE A 94 0.66 7.26 6.44
CA PHE A 94 0.85 8.29 7.46
C PHE A 94 -0.33 9.26 7.51
N ILE A 95 -0.86 9.65 6.34
CA ILE A 95 -2.04 10.52 6.25
C ILE A 95 -3.28 9.82 6.84
N ARG A 96 -3.49 8.54 6.52
CA ARG A 96 -4.59 7.75 7.10
C ARG A 96 -4.44 7.53 8.60
N ALA A 97 -3.20 7.41 9.11
CA ALA A 97 -2.96 7.32 10.55
C ALA A 97 -3.39 8.58 11.32
N LEU A 98 -3.45 9.74 10.65
CA LEU A 98 -4.01 10.99 11.21
C LEU A 98 -5.54 11.07 11.11
N GLY A 99 -6.21 10.01 10.64
CA GLY A 99 -7.66 9.98 10.43
C GLY A 99 -8.12 10.69 9.15
N ILE A 100 -7.18 11.10 8.28
CA ILE A 100 -7.49 11.79 7.02
C ILE A 100 -7.64 10.75 5.90
N PRO A 101 -8.78 10.67 5.19
CA PRO A 101 -8.93 9.80 4.04
C PRO A 101 -7.89 10.09 2.96
N ALA A 102 -7.18 9.06 2.48
CA ALA A 102 -6.16 9.21 1.44
C ALA A 102 -6.22 8.05 0.44
N LEU A 103 -6.26 8.39 -0.84
CA LEU A 103 -6.37 7.46 -1.95
C LEU A 103 -5.08 7.45 -2.75
N GLY A 104 -4.59 6.26 -3.08
CA GLY A 104 -3.57 6.09 -4.12
C GLY A 104 -4.26 6.05 -5.47
N PHE A 105 -3.69 6.73 -6.47
CA PHE A 105 -4.24 6.72 -7.82
C PHE A 105 -3.13 6.70 -8.85
N SER A 106 -3.29 5.85 -9.87
CA SER A 106 -2.41 5.75 -11.02
C SER A 106 -3.25 5.81 -12.29
N PRO A 107 -3.29 6.96 -12.99
CA PRO A 107 -3.96 7.09 -14.29
C PRO A 107 -3.13 6.53 -15.46
N MET A 108 -2.29 5.52 -15.21
CA MET A 108 -1.43 4.88 -16.22
C MET A 108 -2.18 3.75 -16.95
N VAL A 109 -3.24 4.12 -17.67
CA VAL A 109 -4.12 3.17 -18.36
C VAL A 109 -3.35 2.36 -19.40
N ASN A 110 -3.58 1.04 -19.46
CA ASN A 110 -2.95 0.11 -20.40
C ASN A 110 -1.40 0.17 -20.40
N THR A 111 -0.80 0.51 -19.26
CA THR A 111 0.66 0.54 -19.09
C THR A 111 1.12 -0.71 -18.35
N PRO A 112 2.17 -1.40 -18.82
CA PRO A 112 2.76 -2.52 -18.09
C PRO A 112 3.21 -2.14 -16.67
N LEU A 113 3.06 -3.06 -15.72
CA LEU A 113 3.52 -2.87 -14.34
C LEU A 113 5.03 -3.16 -14.25
N LEU A 114 5.86 -2.14 -14.50
CA LEU A 114 7.32 -2.24 -14.49
C LEU A 114 7.96 -1.42 -13.36
N LEU A 115 7.21 -1.09 -12.30
CA LEU A 115 7.77 -0.30 -11.19
C LEU A 115 8.95 -1.05 -10.57
N HIS A 116 10.12 -0.41 -10.56
CA HIS A 116 11.38 -0.97 -10.08
C HIS A 116 11.89 -2.18 -10.87
N ASP A 117 11.45 -2.36 -12.12
CA ASP A 117 11.95 -3.42 -13.01
C ASP A 117 12.81 -2.85 -14.15
N HIS A 118 13.45 -3.75 -14.90
CA HIS A 118 14.30 -3.42 -16.02
C HIS A 118 13.49 -2.73 -17.12
N ASN A 119 14.05 -1.66 -17.68
CA ASN A 119 13.43 -0.86 -18.74
C ASN A 119 12.06 -0.28 -18.35
N GLU A 120 11.87 0.10 -17.09
CA GLU A 120 10.70 0.87 -16.67
C GLU A 120 10.46 2.08 -17.60
N TYR A 121 9.25 2.20 -18.15
CA TYR A 121 8.88 3.30 -19.06
C TYR A 121 7.40 3.68 -18.92
N LEU A 122 7.08 4.87 -19.41
CA LEU A 122 5.70 5.36 -19.54
C LEU A 122 5.52 6.01 -20.91
N ASN A 123 4.42 5.69 -21.59
CA ASN A 123 4.08 6.34 -22.85
C ASN A 123 3.74 7.83 -22.60
N LYS A 124 4.33 8.73 -23.40
CA LYS A 124 4.15 10.18 -23.25
C LYS A 124 2.69 10.62 -23.32
N ASP A 125 1.87 9.99 -24.16
CA ASP A 125 0.47 10.38 -24.36
C ASP A 125 -0.38 9.91 -23.18
N VAL A 126 -0.04 8.77 -22.56
CA VAL A 126 -0.62 8.32 -21.29
C VAL A 126 -0.26 9.30 -20.17
N PHE A 127 1.00 9.74 -20.09
CA PHE A 127 1.42 10.76 -19.12
C PHE A 127 0.69 12.09 -19.31
N LEU A 128 0.53 12.57 -20.54
CA LEU A 128 -0.20 13.82 -20.81
C LEU A 128 -1.69 13.68 -20.49
N ARG A 129 -2.32 12.54 -20.82
CA ARG A 129 -3.71 12.25 -20.44
C ARG A 129 -3.88 12.20 -18.92
N ALA A 130 -2.91 11.63 -18.20
CA ALA A 130 -2.91 11.60 -16.74
C ALA A 130 -2.97 13.00 -16.11
N ILE A 131 -2.29 13.99 -16.70
CA ILE A 131 -2.34 15.39 -16.22
C ILE A 131 -3.77 15.94 -16.31
N GLU A 132 -4.48 15.69 -17.42
CA GLU A 132 -5.88 16.10 -17.57
C GLU A 132 -6.78 15.44 -16.51
N ILE A 133 -6.57 14.14 -16.27
CA ILE A 133 -7.35 13.39 -15.27
C ILE A 133 -7.09 13.96 -13.87
N TYR A 134 -5.83 14.15 -13.49
CA TYR A 134 -5.49 14.74 -12.19
C TYR A 134 -6.07 16.14 -12.02
N ARG A 135 -6.03 17.00 -13.05
CA ARG A 135 -6.61 18.35 -12.97
C ARG A 135 -8.10 18.30 -12.61
N ASN A 136 -8.86 17.42 -13.25
CA ASN A 136 -10.29 17.27 -12.98
C ASN A 136 -10.55 16.65 -11.60
N VAL A 137 -9.83 15.58 -11.25
CA VAL A 137 -9.96 14.91 -9.95
C VAL A 137 -9.61 15.83 -8.79
N ILE A 138 -8.48 16.54 -8.86
CA ILE A 138 -8.06 17.50 -7.84
C ILE A 138 -9.09 18.63 -7.70
N THR A 139 -9.58 19.16 -8.83
CA THR A 139 -10.63 20.20 -8.81
C THR A 139 -11.91 19.70 -8.13
N ALA A 140 -12.35 18.48 -8.43
CA ALA A 140 -13.55 17.91 -7.83
C ALA A 140 -13.40 17.72 -6.31
N ILE A 141 -12.28 17.14 -5.87
CA ILE A 141 -12.00 16.88 -4.45
C ILE A 141 -11.86 18.19 -3.66
N ALA A 142 -11.16 19.18 -4.21
CA ALA A 142 -10.96 20.48 -3.57
C ALA A 142 -12.26 21.29 -3.40
N ASN A 143 -13.32 20.95 -4.16
CA ASN A 143 -14.63 21.59 -4.09
C ASN A 143 -15.68 20.76 -3.33
N VAL A 144 -15.28 19.68 -2.66
CA VAL A 144 -16.16 18.96 -1.73
C VAL A 144 -16.55 19.91 -0.60
N LYS A 145 -17.84 20.24 -0.51
CA LYS A 145 -18.36 21.08 0.57
C LYS A 145 -18.26 20.30 1.89
N ASN A 146 -17.43 20.78 2.81
CA ASN A 146 -17.38 20.24 4.17
C ASN A 146 -18.79 20.33 4.79
N LYS A 147 -19.36 19.19 5.21
CA LYS A 147 -20.60 19.16 6.02
C LYS A 147 -20.37 19.50 7.50
N THR A 148 -19.17 19.88 7.89
CA THR A 148 -18.81 20.21 9.27
C THR A 148 -17.69 21.25 9.29
N ALA A 149 -18.08 22.48 9.57
CA ALA A 149 -17.34 23.40 10.44
C ALA A 149 -18.18 23.55 11.71
#